data_AF-A0A385EU29-F1
#
_entry.id   AF-A0A385EU29-F1
#
_cell.length_a   1.000
_cell.length_b   1.000
_cell.length_c   1.000
_cell.angle_alpha   90.00
_cell.angle_beta   90.00
_cell.angle_gamma   90.00
#
_symmetry.space_group_name_H-M   'P 1'
#
loop_
_entity.id
_entity.type
_entity.pdbx_description
1 polymer ?
#
loop_
_entity_poly.entity_id
_entity_poly.type
_entity_poly.pdbx_seq_one_letter_code
_entity_poly.pdbx_strand_id
1 'polypeptide(L)' 'MQQLMIMVTEVGKLEHTCNLLAEVNKGGKVIKVFDYNGNQLPINIDGTVTFNRRRWELPSKVEL' A
#
# COMPACT_ATOMS: atom_id res chain seq x y z
N MET A 1 -9.73 1.60 -13.12
CA MET A 1 -8.68 1.56 -12.09
C MET A 1 -8.40 3.00 -11.75
N GLN A 2 -8.20 3.30 -10.47
CA GLN A 2 -7.93 4.66 -10.01
C GLN A 2 -6.62 4.65 -9.24
N GLN A 3 -5.83 5.70 -9.43
CA GLN A 3 -4.62 5.92 -8.66
C GLN A 3 -4.91 6.91 -7.53
N LEU A 4 -4.53 6.56 -6.31
CA LEU A 4 -4.77 7.36 -5.12
C LEU A 4 -3.71 7.06 -4.04
N MET A 5 -3.59 7.95 -3.06
CA MET A 5 -2.75 7.72 -1.89
C MET A 5 -3.51 6.86 -0.87
N ILE A 6 -2.89 5.76 -0.44
CA ILE A 6 -3.38 4.90 0.64
C ILE A 6 -2.52 5.08 1.88
N MET A 7 -3.13 5.06 3.05
CA MET A 7 -2.40 4.93 4.31
C MET A 7 -2.12 3.46 4.58
N VAL A 8 -0.89 3.13 4.96
CA VAL A 8 -0.45 1.78 5.34
C VAL A 8 0.12 1.81 6.76
N THR A 9 -0.02 0.71 7.49
CA THR A 9 0.46 0.54 8.87
C THR A 9 1.69 -0.38 8.90
N GLU A 10 2.68 -0.12 9.75
CA GLU A 10 3.83 -1.01 9.91
C GLU A 10 3.36 -2.33 10.52
N VAL A 11 3.85 -3.46 9.99
CA VAL A 11 3.49 -4.80 10.51
C VAL A 11 3.78 -4.88 12.00
N GLY A 12 2.73 -5.14 12.79
CA GLY A 12 2.82 -5.25 14.24
C GLY A 12 2.95 -3.94 15.02
N LYS A 13 2.83 -2.76 14.37
CA LYS A 13 2.87 -1.43 15.02
C LYS A 13 1.84 -0.48 14.41
N LEU A 14 0.67 -0.42 15.02
CA LEU A 14 -0.48 0.36 14.51
C LEU A 14 -0.22 1.87 14.46
N GLU A 15 0.64 2.39 15.33
CA GLU A 15 0.99 3.80 15.43
C GLU A 15 1.93 4.28 14.32
N HIS A 16 2.61 3.36 13.63
CA HIS A 16 3.50 3.70 12.53
C HIS A 16 2.75 3.62 11.21
N THR A 17 2.51 4.77 10.60
CA THR A 17 1.86 4.86 9.30
C THR A 17 2.74 5.54 8.26
N CYS A 18 2.51 5.23 6.99
CA CYS A 18 2.96 6.05 5.88
C CYS A 18 1.92 6.06 4.76
N ASN A 19 2.03 7.03 3.84
CA ASN A 19 1.16 7.10 2.68
C ASN A 19 1.90 6.57 1.45
N LEU A 20 1.34 5.62 0.72
CA LEU A 20 1.91 5.14 -0.54
C LEU A 20 0.93 5.38 -1.67
N LEU A 21 1.48 5.60 -2.86
CA LEU A 21 0.66 5.73 -4.05
C LEU A 21 0.24 4.33 -4.50
N ALA A 22 -1.03 4.13 -4.81
CA ALA A 22 -1.54 2.82 -5.19
C ALA A 22 -2.53 2.90 -6.36
N GLU A 23 -2.52 1.85 -7.18
CA GLU A 23 -3.62 1.57 -8.11
C GLU A 23 -4.64 0.67 -7.41
N VAL A 24 -5.91 1.08 -7.48
CA VAL A 24 -7.05 0.39 -6.89
C VAL A 24 -8.03 -0.02 -7.99
N ASN A 25 -8.55 -1.25 -7.90
CA ASN A 25 -9.57 -1.75 -8.83
C ASN A 25 -10.99 -1.26 -8.46
N LYS A 26 -12.00 -1.55 -9.29
CA LYS A 26 -13.39 -1.11 -9.04
C LYS A 26 -14.00 -1.64 -7.73
N GLY A 27 -13.42 -2.67 -7.13
CA GLY A 27 -13.86 -3.25 -5.85
C GLY A 27 -13.15 -2.68 -4.62
N GLY A 28 -12.28 -1.68 -4.78
CA GLY A 28 -11.50 -1.11 -3.68
C GLY A 28 -10.26 -1.93 -3.31
N LYS A 29 -9.88 -2.95 -4.11
CA LYS A 29 -8.68 -3.75 -3.85
C LYS A 29 -7.45 -3.09 -4.45
N VAL A 30 -6.40 -2.96 -3.63
CA VAL A 30 -5.06 -2.52 -4.07
C VAL A 30 -4.46 -3.59 -4.98
N ILE A 31 -4.02 -3.18 -6.18
CA ILE A 31 -3.43 -4.08 -7.19
C ILE A 31 -1.99 -3.71 -7.56
N LYS A 32 -1.58 -2.46 -7.33
CA LYS A 32 -0.18 -2.01 -7.42
C LYS A 32 0.09 -0.95 -6.37
N VAL A 33 1.34 -0.84 -5.94
CA VAL A 33 1.82 0.16 -4.98
C VAL A 33 3.12 0.75 -5.54
N PHE A 34 3.34 2.04 -5.29
CA PHE A 34 4.49 2.78 -5.80
C PHE A 34 5.12 3.61 -4.68
N ASP A 35 6.44 3.78 -4.77
CA ASP A 35 7.15 4.77 -3.96
C ASP A 35 6.91 6.20 -4.48
N TYR A 36 7.47 7.19 -3.78
CA TYR A 36 7.33 8.61 -4.15
C TYR A 36 8.10 9.01 -5.42
N ASN A 37 8.95 8.14 -5.96
CA ASN A 37 9.64 8.35 -7.23
C ASN A 37 8.89 7.69 -8.41
N GLY A 38 7.75 7.03 -8.14
CA GLY A 38 6.98 6.31 -9.13
C GLY A 38 7.48 4.89 -9.42
N ASN A 39 8.43 4.36 -8.64
CA ASN A 39 8.86 2.97 -8.78
C ASN A 39 7.81 2.05 -8.18
N GLN A 40 7.44 0.99 -8.90
CA GLN A 40 6.53 -0.01 -8.37
C GLN A 40 7.20 -0.81 -7.24
N LEU A 41 6.53 -0.88 -6.10
CA LEU A 41 6.91 -1.69 -4.96
C LEU A 41 6.28 -3.09 -5.11
N PRO A 42 7.06 -4.18 -4.97
CA PRO A 42 6.51 -5.53 -4.97
C PRO A 42 5.55 -5.75 -3.79
N ILE A 43 4.37 -6.30 -4.08
CA ILE A 43 3.46 -6.80 -3.05
C ILE A 43 3.90 -8.23 -2.72
N ASN A 44 4.24 -8.47 -1.45
CA ASN A 44 4.65 -9.77 -0.94
C ASN A 44 3.47 -10.76 -0.97
N ILE A 45 3.78 -12.05 -0.87
CA ILE A 45 2.76 -13.12 -0.91
C ILE A 45 1.70 -12.99 0.19
N ASP A 46 2.06 -12.38 1.32
CA ASP A 46 1.15 -12.12 2.44
C ASP A 46 0.44 -10.76 2.36
N GLY A 47 0.52 -10.07 1.22
CA GLY A 47 -0.18 -8.81 0.98
C GLY A 47 0.49 -7.57 1.57
N THR A 48 1.70 -7.68 2.12
CA THR A 48 2.48 -6.54 2.62
C THR A 48 3.37 -5.93 1.52
N VAL A 49 3.90 -4.73 1.76
CA VAL A 49 4.92 -4.10 0.91
C VAL A 49 6.14 -3.68 1.74
N THR A 50 7.34 -3.81 1.17
CA THR A 50 8.56 -3.32 1.81
C THR A 50 8.92 -1.95 1.24
N PHE A 51 8.98 -0.94 2.09
CA PHE A 51 9.37 0.42 1.71
C PHE A 51 10.15 1.09 2.84
N ASN A 52 11.22 1.79 2.50
CA ASN A 52 12.10 2.48 3.44
C ASN A 52 12.55 1.60 4.63
N ARG A 53 12.99 0.36 4.30
CA ARG A 53 13.45 -0.67 5.26
C ARG A 53 12.39 -1.12 6.29
N ARG A 54 11.11 -0.83 6.03
CA ARG A 54 9.97 -1.24 6.86
C ARG A 54 8.99 -2.04 6.03
N ARG A 55 8.22 -2.88 6.71
CA ARG A 55 7.18 -3.72 6.12
C ARG A 55 5.82 -3.14 6.49
N TRP A 56 4.99 -2.91 5.48
CA TRP A 56 3.73 -2.21 5.62
C TRP A 56 2.55 -3.09 5.20
N GLU A 57 1.49 -3.07 5.98
CA GLU A 57 0.22 -3.75 5.72
C GLU A 57 -0.64 -2.87 4.81
N LEU A 58 -1.13 -3.47 3.71
CA LEU A 58 -2.07 -2.80 2.83
C LEU A 58 -3.49 -2.85 3.43
N PRO A 59 -4.30 -1.78 3.25
CA PRO A 59 -5.70 -1.84 3.64
C PRO A 59 -6.40 -2.95 2.86
N SER A 60 -7.25 -3.73 3.55
CA SER A 60 -8.03 -4.81 2.94
C SER A 60 -8.99 -4.30 1.86
N LYS A 61 -9.46 -3.06 2.02
CA LYS A 61 -10.31 -2.35 1.06
C LYS A 61 -10.11 -0.84 1.21
N VAL A 62 -10.01 -0.15 0.09
CA VAL A 62 -10.07 1.31 0.00
C VAL A 62 -11.49 1.71 -0.37
N GLU A 63 -12.09 2.63 0.40
CA GLU A 63 -13.36 3.27 0.02
C GLU A 63 -13.09 4.30 -1.09
N LEU A 64 -13.82 4.17 -2.21
CA LEU A 64 -13.65 4.95 -3.44
C LEU A 64 -14.73 6.02 -3.56
#